data_AF-A0A3C2AGA9-F1
#
_entry.id   AF-A0A3C2AGA9-F1
#
_cell.length_a   1.000
_cell.length_b   1.000
_cell.length_c   1.000
_cell.angle_alpha   90.00
_cell.angle_beta   90.00
_cell.angle_gamma   90.00
#
_symmetry.space_group_name_H-M   'P 1'
#
loop_
_entity.id
_entity.type
_entity.pdbx_description
1 polymer ?
#
loop_
_entity_poly.entity_id
_entity_poly.type
_entity_poly.pdbx_seq_one_letter_code
_entity_poly.pdbx_strand_id
1 'polypeptide(L)'
;LNVGGIYVGERPFISDFSNSFSSQEQYIVLNTKLKYRWKKTEAFLDINNITNKEYSEYGVIGGFPAQKAYYPSTEINFLVGLSAQF
;
A
#
# COMPACT_ATOMS: atom_id res chain seq x y z
N LEU A 1 -3.99 9.79 -17.78
CA LEU A 1 -3.63 8.54 -17.09
C LEU A 1 -2.31 8.75 -16.38
N ASN A 2 -2.24 8.45 -15.09
CA ASN A 2 -1.01 8.43 -14.32
C ASN A 2 -0.87 7.06 -13.67
N VAL A 3 0.34 6.51 -13.68
CA VAL A 3 0.69 5.23 -13.04
C VAL A 3 1.91 5.49 -12.16
N GLY A 4 1.87 5.02 -10.92
CA GLY A 4 2.96 5.15 -9.96
C GLY A 4 3.16 3.83 -9.21
N GLY A 5 4.39 3.60 -8.74
CA GLY A 5 4.73 2.40 -7.99
C GLY A 5 5.49 2.74 -6.71
N ILE A 6 5.25 1.96 -5.66
CA ILE A 6 6.02 2.01 -4.41
C ILE A 6 6.68 0.64 -4.25
N TYR A 7 8.00 0.64 -4.15
CA TYR A 7 8.78 -0.55 -3.82
C TYR A 7 9.34 -0.41 -2.40
N VAL A 8 9.15 -1.44 -1.60
CA VAL A 8 9.73 -1.55 -0.25
C VAL A 8 10.54 -2.83 -0.19
N GLY A 9 11.83 -2.70 0.10
CA GLY A 9 12.75 -3.83 0.23
C GLY A 9 12.52 -4.66 1.49
N GLU A 10 13.25 -5.76 1.57
CA GLU A 10 13.30 -6.60 2.76
C GLU A 10 13.83 -5.80 3.96
N ARG A 11 13.23 -6.03 5.12
CA ARG A 11 13.54 -5.29 6.35
C ARG A 11 13.27 -6.15 7.59
N PRO A 12 13.95 -5.90 8.72
CA PRO A 12 13.68 -6.65 9.95
C PRO A 12 12.28 -6.33 10.50
N PHE A 13 11.75 -7.25 11.32
CA PHE A 13 10.55 -6.98 12.11
C PHE A 13 10.84 -5.95 13.19
N ILE A 14 9.85 -5.11 13.49
CA ILE A 14 9.91 -4.21 14.65
C ILE A 14 10.07 -5.08 15.90
N SER A 15 10.91 -4.64 16.85
CA SER A 15 11.23 -5.34 18.11
C SER A 15 12.06 -6.62 17.98
N ASP A 16 12.56 -6.98 16.80
CA ASP A 16 13.60 -8.02 16.67
C ASP A 16 15.00 -7.45 16.97
N PHE A 17 15.24 -7.04 18.22
CA PHE A 17 16.51 -6.43 18.63
C PHE A 17 17.72 -7.36 18.44
N SER A 18 17.48 -8.66 18.48
CA SER A 18 18.49 -9.70 18.27
C SER A 18 18.75 -10.04 16.81
N ASN A 19 17.91 -9.57 15.88
CA ASN A 19 17.86 -10.03 14.49
C ASN A 19 17.79 -11.58 14.40
N SER A 20 17.02 -12.20 15.28
CA SER A 20 16.92 -13.66 15.38
C SER A 20 15.80 -14.25 14.50
N PHE A 21 14.93 -13.40 13.95
CA PHE A 21 13.88 -13.79 13.04
C PHE A 21 14.28 -13.46 11.60
N SER A 22 13.71 -14.19 10.64
CA SER A 22 13.86 -13.82 9.23
C SER A 22 13.22 -12.46 8.96
N SER A 23 13.78 -11.71 8.01
CA SER A 23 13.24 -10.43 7.56
C SER A 23 11.79 -10.53 7.07
N GLN A 24 11.10 -9.40 7.08
CA GLN A 24 9.88 -9.17 6.34
C GLN A 24 10.18 -9.16 4.84
N GLU A 25 9.31 -9.79 4.05
CA GLU A 25 9.45 -9.82 2.60
C GLU A 25 9.29 -8.43 1.99
N GLN A 26 9.99 -8.23 0.87
CA GLN A 26 9.82 -7.08 0.00
C GLN A 26 8.45 -7.09 -0.70
N TYR A 27 7.98 -5.93 -1.14
CA TYR A 27 6.79 -5.83 -1.97
C TYR A 27 6.85 -4.64 -2.92
N ILE A 28 6.04 -4.72 -3.97
CA ILE A 28 5.76 -3.62 -4.88
C ILE A 28 4.25 -3.43 -4.98
N VAL A 29 3.79 -2.19 -4.86
CA VAL A 29 2.39 -1.80 -5.07
C VAL A 29 2.33 -0.83 -6.23
N LEU A 30 1.41 -1.07 -7.16
CA LEU A 30 1.17 -0.21 -8.32
C LEU A 30 -0.19 0.49 -8.16
N ASN A 31 -0.20 1.80 -8.38
CA ASN A 31 -1.37 2.66 -8.28
C ASN A 31 -1.60 3.36 -9.61
N THR A 32 -2.87 3.58 -9.95
CA THR A 32 -3.28 4.22 -11.21
C THR A 32 -4.32 5.30 -10.94
N LYS A 33 -4.18 6.44 -11.62
CA LYS A 33 -5.14 7.55 -11.58
C LYS A 33 -5.60 7.93 -12.97
N LEU A 34 -6.91 7.90 -13.16
CA LEU A 34 -7.61 8.35 -14.36
C LEU A 34 -8.29 9.68 -14.05
N LYS A 35 -8.18 10.64 -14.98
CA LYS A 35 -8.83 11.94 -14.87
C LYS A 35 -9.43 12.30 -16.22
N TYR A 36 -10.63 12.85 -16.17
CA TYR A 36 -11.33 13.39 -17.33
C TYR A 36 -11.86 14.77 -17.00
N ARG A 37 -11.44 15.78 -17.76
CA ARG A 37 -11.87 17.17 -17.57
C ARG A 37 -12.78 17.59 -18.73
N TRP A 38 -13.95 18.13 -18.37
CA TRP A 38 -14.89 18.72 -19.32
C TRP A 38 -15.32 20.11 -18.82
N LYS A 39 -14.94 21.15 -19.57
CA LYS A 39 -15.16 22.56 -19.19
C LYS A 39 -14.63 22.84 -17.77
N LYS A 40 -15.50 23.32 -16.86
CA LYS A 40 -15.17 23.62 -15.46
C LYS A 40 -15.28 22.40 -14.54
N THR A 41 -15.56 21.21 -15.06
CA THR A 41 -15.77 19.98 -14.28
C THR A 41 -14.65 18.97 -14.52
N GLU A 42 -14.18 18.28 -13.49
CA GLU A 42 -13.23 17.17 -13.57
C GLU A 42 -13.76 15.96 -12.81
N ALA A 43 -13.84 14.81 -13.49
CA ALA A 43 -14.07 13.50 -12.89
C ALA A 43 -12.74 12.76 -12.75
N PHE A 44 -12.58 11.97 -11.68
CA PHE A 44 -11.41 11.12 -11.48
C PHE A 44 -11.76 9.75 -10.92
N LEU A 45 -10.90 8.78 -11.20
CA LEU A 45 -10.88 7.45 -10.61
C LEU A 45 -9.45 7.11 -10.21
N ASP A 46 -9.25 6.91 -8.92
CA ASP A 46 -8.02 6.39 -8.34
C ASP A 46 -8.22 4.89 -8.07
N ILE A 47 -7.26 4.09 -8.53
CA ILE A 47 -7.18 2.65 -8.33
C ILE A 47 -5.88 2.40 -7.58
N ASN A 48 -5.96 2.08 -6.30
CA ASN A 48 -4.81 1.76 -5.48
C ASN A 48 -4.61 0.25 -5.45
N ASN A 49 -3.34 -0.19 -5.47
CA ASN A 49 -2.96 -1.60 -5.48
C ASN A 49 -3.63 -2.39 -6.64
N ILE A 50 -3.44 -1.90 -7.87
CA ILE A 50 -4.11 -2.43 -9.09
C ILE A 50 -3.80 -3.91 -9.37
N THR A 51 -2.72 -4.44 -8.81
CA THR A 51 -2.33 -5.85 -8.94
C THR A 51 -2.90 -6.74 -7.84
N ASN A 52 -3.74 -6.19 -6.94
CA ASN A 52 -4.30 -6.86 -5.78
C ASN A 52 -3.25 -7.58 -4.93
N LYS A 53 -2.12 -6.92 -4.65
CA LYS A 53 -1.03 -7.52 -3.88
C LYS A 53 -1.41 -7.54 -2.41
N GLU A 54 -1.39 -8.72 -1.79
CA GLU A 54 -1.39 -8.84 -0.33
C GLU A 54 0.00 -8.45 0.21
N TYR A 55 0.03 -7.53 1.17
CA TYR A 55 1.27 -7.07 1.80
C TYR A 55 1.02 -6.53 3.21
N SER A 56 2.09 -6.33 3.97
CA SER A 56 2.08 -5.62 5.24
C SER A 56 3.18 -4.57 5.24
N GLU A 57 2.81 -3.31 5.49
CA GLU A 57 3.77 -2.19 5.60
C GLU A 57 4.73 -2.37 6.78
N TYR A 58 4.32 -3.08 7.80
CA TYR A 58 5.18 -3.46 8.92
C TYR A 58 4.66 -4.72 9.59
N GLY A 59 5.51 -5.27 10.43
CA GLY A 59 5.21 -6.38 11.31
C GLY A 59 6.11 -6.29 12.52
N VAL A 60 5.70 -6.95 13.58
CA VAL A 60 6.28 -6.80 14.91
C VAL A 60 6.60 -8.18 15.48
N ILE A 61 7.71 -8.30 16.19
CA ILE A 61 7.95 -9.41 17.10
C ILE A 61 7.34 -9.06 18.46
N GLY A 62 6.43 -9.91 18.94
CA GLY A 62 5.77 -9.70 20.22
C GLY A 62 5.25 -10.99 20.85
N GLY A 63 4.70 -10.88 22.06
CA GLY A 63 4.16 -12.00 22.83
C GLY A 63 5.19 -12.80 23.62
N PHE A 64 4.71 -13.76 24.40
CA PHE A 64 5.52 -14.75 25.09
C PHE A 64 4.92 -16.15 24.88
N PRO A 65 5.56 -17.04 24.10
CA PRO A 65 6.86 -16.86 23.43
C PRO A 65 6.79 -15.83 22.27
N ALA A 66 7.95 -15.27 21.90
CA ALA A 66 8.06 -14.26 20.84
C ALA A 66 7.64 -14.83 19.48
N GLN A 67 6.74 -14.12 18.80
CA GLN A 67 6.15 -14.53 17.51
C GLN A 67 6.03 -13.33 16.55
N LYS A 68 5.98 -13.64 15.25
CA LYS A 68 5.74 -12.64 14.20
C LYS A 68 4.26 -12.26 14.16
N ALA A 69 3.97 -10.98 14.25
CA ALA A 69 2.66 -10.40 14.01
C ALA A 69 2.69 -9.54 12.74
N TYR A 70 1.71 -9.73 11.87
CA TYR A 70 1.55 -8.98 10.62
C TYR A 70 0.30 -8.11 10.68
N TYR A 71 0.38 -6.93 10.06
CA TYR A 71 -0.73 -6.00 9.93
C TYR A 71 -1.00 -5.80 8.45
N PRO A 72 -1.94 -6.57 7.86
CA PRO A 72 -2.23 -6.51 6.43
C PRO A 72 -2.67 -5.11 6.02
N SER A 73 -2.04 -4.60 4.96
CA SER A 73 -2.46 -3.39 4.29
C SER A 73 -3.63 -3.68 3.37
N THR A 74 -4.29 -2.63 2.89
CA THR A 74 -5.45 -2.79 2.00
C THR A 74 -5.04 -3.41 0.66
N GLU A 75 -5.86 -4.36 0.23
CA GLU A 75 -5.89 -4.90 -1.13
C GLU A 75 -6.36 -3.82 -2.14
N ILE A 76 -6.75 -4.23 -3.34
CA ILE A 76 -7.24 -3.29 -4.35
C ILE A 76 -8.40 -2.45 -3.81
N ASN A 77 -8.31 -1.13 -3.99
CA ASN A 77 -9.36 -0.21 -3.58
C ASN A 77 -9.49 0.97 -4.55
N PHE A 78 -10.67 1.59 -4.52
CA PHE A 78 -11.08 2.58 -5.50
C PHE A 78 -11.54 3.86 -4.80
N LEU A 79 -11.13 5.00 -5.34
CA LEU A 79 -11.68 6.30 -4.96
C LEU A 79 -12.13 7.04 -6.23
N VAL A 80 -13.41 7.39 -6.27
CA VAL A 80 -14.02 8.12 -7.38
C VAL A 80 -14.46 9.49 -6.89
N GLY A 81 -14.35 10.51 -7.74
CA GLY A 81 -14.84 11.83 -7.40
C GLY A 81 -15.07 12.73 -8.60
N LEU A 82 -15.78 13.83 -8.33
CA LEU A 82 -16.11 14.87 -9.29
C LEU A 82 -15.88 16.23 -8.63
N SER A 83 -15.32 17.17 -9.38
CA SER A 83 -15.04 18.53 -8.93
C SER A 83 -15.50 19.54 -9.98
N ALA A 84 -15.95 20.71 -9.55
CA ALA A 84 -16.36 21.80 -10.44
C ALA A 84 -15.81 23.13 -9.94
N GLN A 85 -15.35 23.97 -10.86
CA GLN A 85 -14.96 25.35 -10.59
C GLN A 85 -16.12 26.29 -10.97
N PHE A 86 -16.39 27.31 -10.16
CA PHE A 86 -17.46 28.28 -10.39
C PHE A 86 -16.86 29.63 -10.76
#